data_AF-A0A545SNE7-F1
#
_entry.id   AF-A0A545SNE7-F1
#
_cell.length_a   1.000
_cell.length_b   1.000
_cell.length_c   1.000
_cell.angle_alpha   90.00
_cell.angle_beta   90.00
_cell.angle_gamma   90.00
#
_symmetry.space_group_name_H-M   'P 1'
#
loop_
_entity.id
_entity.type
_entity.pdbx_description
1 polymer ?
#
loop_
_entity_poly.entity_id
_entity_poly.type
_entity_poly.pdbx_seq_one_letter_code
_entity_poly.pdbx_strand_id
1 'polypeptide(L)'
;MSVFGHYFPNRHNDSAELETLQTDVMRFLAIIALCLAAIFSLVQTVSIAPVKDKLPLVNRDTLSQQIDQLIQRKLALAEELAAMQEQLRKTRESTAEAAKTLQTAGASVNDLRRQLHAVQSELGRSGRRLETMKNATTQQKQTLSALRQQVVTETFRLDQITAKLPRSRPASPPQPPAAATDNARKSTTNTSRGLTLGFASVDALRQLIRRGDVVFYARAGNAFWRLNRVVPAAYRKSPPPRAYYEMVGVTIPPEFVTAFHKVVASGASGNRWGVTLAPAIKRQLDSILAQATDGEIVIRADGQVQAPHSSGVQF
;
A
#
# COMPACT_ATOMS: atom_id res chain seq x y z
N MET A 1 -51.04 8.46 -31.08
CA MET A 1 -51.10 7.82 -29.75
C MET A 1 -50.84 6.34 -29.93
N SER A 2 -49.62 5.89 -29.62
CA SER A 2 -49.22 4.50 -29.35
C SER A 2 -47.70 4.49 -29.26
N VAL A 3 -47.15 4.14 -28.10
CA VAL A 3 -45.97 3.25 -27.99
C VAL A 3 -46.05 2.52 -26.65
N PHE A 4 -46.00 1.20 -26.76
CA PHE A 4 -45.95 0.16 -25.73
C PHE A 4 -44.47 -0.24 -25.50
N GLY A 5 -44.15 -0.80 -24.33
CA GLY A 5 -42.92 -1.57 -24.07
C GLY A 5 -41.85 -0.83 -23.24
N HIS A 6 -41.18 -1.41 -22.24
CA HIS A 6 -40.99 -2.80 -21.83
C HIS A 6 -40.79 -2.87 -20.31
N TYR A 7 -41.62 -3.63 -19.60
CA TYR A 7 -41.30 -4.17 -18.27
C TYR A 7 -40.75 -5.59 -18.51
N PHE A 8 -39.46 -5.81 -18.25
CA PHE A 8 -38.87 -7.16 -18.20
C PHE A 8 -38.91 -7.64 -16.74
N PRO A 9 -39.69 -8.69 -16.40
CA PRO A 9 -39.61 -9.32 -15.09
C PRO A 9 -38.41 -10.28 -15.03
N ASN A 10 -37.71 -10.22 -13.91
CA ASN A 10 -36.44 -10.89 -13.63
C ASN A 10 -36.66 -12.40 -13.33
N ARG A 11 -36.73 -13.24 -14.37
CA ARG A 11 -36.99 -14.70 -14.29
C ARG A 11 -35.87 -15.57 -13.66
N HIS A 12 -34.76 -15.00 -13.21
CA HIS A 12 -33.59 -15.79 -12.78
C HIS A 12 -33.55 -16.14 -11.28
N ASN A 13 -34.46 -15.59 -10.46
CA ASN A 13 -34.47 -15.86 -9.02
C ASN A 13 -35.36 -17.06 -8.64
N ASP A 14 -36.41 -17.32 -9.43
CA ASP A 14 -37.38 -18.38 -9.15
C ASP A 14 -36.77 -19.79 -9.27
N SER A 15 -35.82 -19.99 -10.18
CA SER A 15 -35.15 -21.30 -10.36
C SER A 15 -34.21 -21.63 -9.20
N ALA A 16 -33.50 -20.64 -8.64
CA ALA A 16 -32.60 -20.85 -7.52
C ALA A 16 -33.36 -21.12 -6.20
N GLU A 17 -34.49 -20.46 -6.00
CA GLU A 17 -35.40 -20.74 -4.87
C GLU A 17 -36.07 -22.12 -5.01
N LEU A 18 -36.43 -22.54 -6.23
CA LEU A 18 -36.95 -23.89 -6.47
C LEU A 18 -35.90 -24.98 -6.26
N GLU A 19 -34.64 -24.77 -6.66
CA GLU A 19 -33.55 -25.73 -6.44
C GLU A 19 -33.21 -25.89 -4.95
N THR A 20 -33.23 -24.79 -4.19
CA THR A 20 -33.04 -24.83 -2.75
C THR A 20 -34.22 -25.49 -2.03
N LEU A 21 -35.46 -25.23 -2.47
CA LEU A 21 -36.64 -25.91 -1.94
C LEU A 21 -36.64 -27.41 -2.25
N GLN A 22 -36.25 -27.80 -3.46
CA GLN A 22 -36.19 -29.21 -3.88
C GLN A 22 -35.13 -29.99 -3.09
N THR A 23 -33.97 -29.38 -2.83
CA THR A 23 -32.92 -30.01 -2.02
C THR A 23 -33.34 -30.14 -0.55
N ASP A 24 -34.10 -29.19 0.00
CA ASP A 24 -34.59 -29.27 1.37
C ASP A 24 -35.69 -30.35 1.52
N VAL A 25 -36.60 -30.46 0.55
CA VAL A 25 -37.62 -31.52 0.49
C VAL A 25 -36.99 -32.91 0.38
N MET A 26 -35.96 -33.07 -0.47
CA MET A 26 -35.23 -34.34 -0.58
C MET A 26 -34.54 -34.72 0.74
N ARG A 27 -33.95 -33.75 1.44
CA ARG A 27 -33.31 -33.97 2.75
C ARG A 27 -34.33 -34.33 3.82
N PHE A 28 -35.49 -33.67 3.83
CA PHE A 28 -36.56 -33.95 4.78
C PHE A 28 -37.13 -35.37 4.61
N LEU A 29 -37.37 -35.81 3.36
CA LEU A 29 -37.80 -37.18 3.08
C LEU A 29 -36.77 -38.23 3.52
N ALA A 30 -35.48 -37.96 3.35
CA ALA A 30 -34.41 -38.86 3.80
C ALA A 30 -34.38 -39.01 5.34
N ILE A 31 -34.60 -37.91 6.07
CA ILE A 31 -34.69 -37.93 7.54
C ILE A 31 -35.90 -38.74 8.00
N ILE A 32 -37.07 -38.58 7.34
CA ILE A 32 -38.26 -39.37 7.65
C ILE A 32 -38.03 -40.86 7.40
N ALA A 33 -37.44 -41.23 6.26
CA ALA A 33 -37.17 -42.63 5.92
C ALA A 33 -36.21 -43.28 6.94
N LEU A 34 -35.18 -42.55 7.38
CA LEU A 34 -34.26 -43.02 8.41
C LEU A 34 -34.96 -43.20 9.77
N CYS A 35 -35.79 -42.24 10.17
CA CYS A 35 -36.58 -42.32 11.41
C CYS A 35 -37.54 -43.52 11.39
N LEU A 36 -38.21 -43.77 10.26
CA LEU A 36 -39.10 -44.92 10.12
C LEU A 36 -38.33 -46.25 10.20
N ALA A 37 -37.16 -46.35 9.55
CA ALA A 37 -36.31 -47.54 9.64
C ALA A 37 -35.85 -47.82 11.08
N ALA A 38 -35.49 -46.77 11.83
CA ALA A 38 -35.10 -46.89 13.25
C ALA A 38 -36.26 -47.37 14.12
N ILE A 39 -37.48 -46.86 13.91
CA ILE A 39 -38.68 -47.28 14.66
C ILE A 39 -39.02 -48.73 14.34
N PHE A 40 -38.98 -49.14 13.06
CA PHE A 40 -39.23 -50.53 12.66
C PHE A 40 -38.20 -51.51 13.25
N SER A 41 -36.94 -51.10 13.34
CA SER A 41 -35.91 -51.87 14.04
C SER A 41 -36.23 -52.01 15.53
N LEU A 42 -36.67 -50.92 16.18
CA LEU A 42 -37.05 -50.93 17.60
C LEU A 42 -38.24 -51.89 17.85
N VAL A 43 -39.25 -51.88 16.99
CA VAL A 43 -40.42 -52.75 17.11
C VAL A 43 -40.07 -54.23 16.92
N GLN A 44 -39.12 -54.56 16.03
CA GLN A 44 -38.66 -55.94 15.85
C GLN A 44 -37.84 -56.46 17.05
N THR A 45 -37.17 -55.57 17.80
CA THR A 45 -36.45 -55.97 19.03
C THR A 45 -37.35 -56.30 20.22
N VAL A 46 -38.66 -56.02 20.15
CA VAL A 46 -39.65 -56.38 21.20
C VAL A 46 -40.41 -57.65 20.81
N SER A 47 -39.70 -58.69 20.38
CA SER A 47 -40.25 -60.05 20.40
C SER A 47 -40.27 -60.54 21.84
N ILE A 48 -41.44 -60.49 22.47
CA ILE A 48 -41.66 -60.87 23.86
C ILE A 48 -41.44 -62.39 24.01
N ALA A 49 -40.29 -62.77 24.57
CA ALA A 49 -40.08 -64.12 25.09
C ALA A 49 -40.92 -64.30 26.38
N PRO A 50 -41.67 -65.40 26.55
CA PRO A 50 -42.42 -65.65 27.77
C PRO A 50 -41.44 -65.99 28.90
N VAL A 51 -41.21 -65.02 29.80
CA VAL A 51 -40.42 -65.23 31.02
C VAL A 51 -41.20 -66.16 31.94
N LYS A 52 -40.79 -67.42 31.97
CA LYS A 52 -41.13 -68.37 33.01
C LYS A 52 -39.97 -68.36 33.99
N ASP A 53 -40.08 -67.61 35.08
CA ASP A 53 -39.31 -67.94 36.27
C ASP A 53 -39.85 -67.30 37.57
N LYS A 54 -39.75 -68.12 38.60
CA LYS A 54 -40.21 -67.89 39.98
C LYS A 54 -39.56 -66.64 40.55
N LEU A 55 -40.35 -65.80 41.24
CA LEU A 55 -39.84 -64.72 42.08
C LEU A 55 -38.89 -65.32 43.14
N PRO A 56 -37.60 -64.99 43.16
CA PRO A 56 -36.79 -65.22 44.34
C PRO A 56 -37.18 -64.16 45.37
N LEU A 57 -37.36 -64.56 46.62
CA LEU A 57 -37.47 -63.64 47.75
C LEU A 57 -36.24 -62.72 47.73
N VAL A 58 -36.47 -61.47 47.36
CA VAL A 58 -35.44 -60.43 47.26
C VAL A 58 -34.80 -60.27 48.63
N ASN A 59 -33.52 -60.61 48.73
CA ASN A 59 -32.78 -60.51 49.98
C ASN A 59 -32.49 -59.04 50.28
N ARG A 60 -32.88 -58.54 51.47
CA ARG A 60 -32.80 -57.12 51.84
C ARG A 60 -31.38 -56.54 51.67
N ASP A 61 -30.37 -57.35 51.90
CA ASP A 61 -28.96 -56.97 51.74
C ASP A 61 -28.60 -56.66 50.29
N THR A 62 -29.14 -57.44 49.34
CA THR A 62 -28.91 -57.21 47.90
C THR A 62 -29.57 -55.91 47.42
N LEU A 63 -30.74 -55.56 47.98
CA LEU A 63 -31.42 -54.31 47.66
C LEU A 63 -30.67 -53.09 48.22
N SER A 64 -30.14 -53.18 49.44
CA SER A 64 -29.30 -52.12 50.01
C SER A 64 -28.05 -51.89 49.17
N GLN A 65 -27.36 -52.96 48.74
CA GLN A 65 -26.20 -52.86 47.86
C GLN A 65 -26.53 -52.21 46.51
N GLN A 66 -27.69 -52.53 45.92
CA GLN A 66 -28.14 -51.90 44.68
C GLN A 66 -28.43 -50.40 44.86
N ILE A 67 -29.03 -50.01 45.99
CA ILE A 67 -29.28 -48.59 46.31
C ILE A 67 -27.96 -47.83 46.41
N ASP A 68 -26.96 -48.37 47.11
CA ASP A 68 -25.64 -47.74 47.24
C ASP A 68 -24.96 -47.62 45.88
N GLN A 69 -25.01 -48.66 45.04
CA GLN A 69 -24.49 -48.61 43.67
C GLN A 69 -25.18 -47.54 42.82
N LEU A 70 -26.50 -47.38 42.94
CA LEU A 70 -27.25 -46.36 42.22
C LEU A 70 -26.89 -44.94 42.71
N ILE A 71 -26.70 -44.75 44.02
CA ILE A 71 -26.25 -43.47 44.58
C ILE A 71 -24.86 -43.12 44.05
N GLN A 72 -23.92 -44.07 44.04
CA GLN A 72 -22.57 -43.87 43.50
C GLN A 72 -22.61 -43.53 42.01
N ARG A 73 -23.40 -44.25 41.20
CA ARG A 73 -23.57 -43.94 39.77
C ARG A 73 -24.17 -42.55 39.55
N LYS A 74 -25.17 -42.15 40.33
CA LYS A 74 -25.77 -40.82 40.23
C LYS A 74 -24.74 -39.73 40.53
N LEU A 75 -23.91 -39.91 41.55
CA LEU A 75 -22.83 -38.98 41.89
C LEU A 75 -21.78 -38.89 40.78
N ALA A 76 -21.34 -40.03 40.25
CA ALA A 76 -20.39 -40.07 39.14
C ALA A 76 -20.94 -39.36 37.87
N LEU A 77 -22.22 -39.60 37.52
CA LEU A 77 -22.86 -38.90 36.41
C LEU A 77 -22.96 -37.39 36.66
N ALA A 78 -23.23 -36.95 37.89
CA ALA A 78 -23.29 -35.53 38.21
C ALA A 78 -21.92 -34.83 38.04
N GLU A 79 -20.85 -35.51 38.42
CA GLU A 79 -19.47 -35.03 38.22
C GLU A 79 -19.11 -34.97 36.72
N GLU A 80 -19.48 -35.98 35.93
CA GLU A 80 -19.27 -36.00 34.49
C GLU A 80 -20.04 -34.86 33.79
N LEU A 81 -21.30 -34.61 34.18
CA LEU A 81 -22.09 -33.50 33.66
C LEU A 81 -21.47 -32.15 34.00
N ALA A 82 -20.94 -31.96 35.21
CA ALA A 82 -20.25 -30.74 35.59
C ALA A 82 -18.98 -30.52 34.77
N ALA A 83 -18.18 -31.57 34.56
CA ALA A 83 -16.98 -31.52 33.72
C ALA A 83 -17.33 -31.19 32.25
N MET A 84 -18.39 -31.80 31.72
CA MET A 84 -18.85 -31.56 30.36
C MET A 84 -19.38 -30.12 30.18
N GLN A 85 -20.13 -29.61 31.15
CA GLN A 85 -20.60 -28.22 31.14
C GLN A 85 -19.44 -27.22 31.15
N GLU A 86 -18.41 -27.50 31.94
CA GLU A 86 -17.21 -26.67 31.98
C GLU A 86 -16.45 -26.72 30.64
N GLN A 87 -16.36 -27.90 30.01
CA GLN A 87 -15.76 -28.03 28.69
C GLN A 87 -16.56 -27.27 27.62
N LEU A 88 -17.90 -27.30 27.67
CA LEU A 88 -18.76 -26.52 26.79
C LEU A 88 -18.59 -25.01 27.01
N ARG A 89 -18.47 -24.56 28.27
CA ARG A 89 -18.20 -23.15 28.60
C ARG A 89 -16.87 -22.70 27.99
N LYS A 90 -15.79 -23.45 28.22
CA LYS A 90 -14.46 -23.17 27.65
C LYS A 90 -14.49 -23.13 26.12
N THR A 91 -15.17 -24.09 25.49
CA THR A 91 -15.29 -24.15 24.02
C THR A 91 -16.08 -22.95 23.48
N ARG A 92 -17.16 -22.54 24.16
CA ARG A 92 -17.93 -21.34 23.79
C ARG A 92 -17.12 -20.06 23.92
N GLU A 93 -16.29 -19.96 24.95
CA GLU A 93 -15.39 -18.83 25.13
C GLU A 93 -14.35 -18.77 24.01
N SER A 94 -13.72 -19.90 23.67
CA SER A 94 -12.75 -19.93 22.57
C SER A 94 -13.38 -19.63 21.21
N THR A 95 -14.62 -20.09 20.96
CA THR A 95 -15.31 -19.79 19.70
C THR A 95 -15.76 -18.32 19.63
N ALA A 96 -16.16 -17.72 20.75
CA ALA A 96 -16.48 -16.29 20.82
C ALA A 96 -15.24 -15.41 20.57
N GLU A 97 -14.09 -15.79 21.12
CA GLU A 97 -12.81 -15.14 20.84
C GLU A 97 -12.41 -15.27 19.37
N ALA A 98 -12.51 -16.48 18.79
CA ALA A 98 -12.25 -16.71 17.37
C ALA A 98 -13.21 -15.93 16.46
N ALA A 99 -14.49 -15.81 16.82
CA ALA A 99 -15.45 -15.01 16.07
C ALA A 99 -15.08 -13.52 16.09
N LYS A 100 -14.63 -13.00 17.25
CA LYS A 100 -14.17 -11.62 17.38
C LYS A 100 -12.92 -11.36 16.53
N THR A 101 -11.95 -12.27 16.54
CA THR A 101 -10.75 -12.13 15.70
C THR A 101 -11.10 -12.17 14.21
N LEU A 102 -11.96 -13.10 13.78
CA LEU A 102 -12.50 -13.14 12.41
C LEU A 102 -13.20 -11.84 12.01
N GLN A 103 -14.00 -11.25 12.90
CA GLN A 103 -14.66 -9.98 12.64
C GLN A 103 -13.67 -8.83 12.45
N THR A 104 -12.64 -8.75 13.30
CA THR A 104 -11.58 -7.73 13.17
C THR A 104 -10.72 -7.93 11.91
N ALA A 105 -10.44 -9.17 11.55
CA ALA A 105 -9.74 -9.51 10.31
C ALA A 105 -10.59 -9.12 9.09
N GLY A 106 -11.88 -9.42 9.09
CA GLY A 106 -12.82 -9.03 8.04
C GLY A 106 -12.92 -7.51 7.88
N ALA A 107 -12.97 -6.75 8.98
CA ALA A 107 -12.93 -5.29 8.94
C ALA A 107 -11.63 -4.76 8.30
N SER A 108 -10.49 -5.39 8.63
CA SER A 108 -9.18 -5.02 8.07
C SER A 108 -9.08 -5.32 6.57
N VAL A 109 -9.61 -6.46 6.11
CA VAL A 109 -9.66 -6.82 4.68
C VAL A 109 -10.52 -5.82 3.90
N ASN A 110 -11.68 -5.44 4.44
CA ASN A 110 -12.54 -4.44 3.83
C ASN A 110 -11.86 -3.07 3.75
N ASP A 111 -11.10 -2.70 4.78
CA ASP A 111 -10.32 -1.46 4.75
C ASP A 111 -9.25 -1.47 3.67
N LEU A 112 -8.47 -2.56 3.60
CA LEU A 112 -7.44 -2.73 2.57
C LEU A 112 -8.03 -2.69 1.15
N ARG A 113 -9.21 -3.28 0.94
CA ARG A 113 -9.92 -3.22 -0.33
C ARG A 113 -10.32 -1.79 -0.71
N ARG A 114 -10.76 -0.98 0.26
CA ARG A 114 -11.06 0.45 0.03
C ARG A 114 -9.80 1.23 -0.33
N GLN A 115 -8.68 0.98 0.36
CA GLN A 115 -7.39 1.61 0.05
C GLN A 115 -6.93 1.27 -1.37
N LEU A 116 -7.05 0.00 -1.78
CA LEU A 116 -6.66 -0.45 -3.12
C LEU A 116 -7.49 0.24 -4.21
N HIS A 117 -8.80 0.36 -4.02
CA HIS A 117 -9.67 1.12 -4.93
C HIS A 117 -9.29 2.61 -4.98
N ALA A 118 -8.96 3.23 -3.85
CA ALA A 118 -8.52 4.62 -3.81
C ALA A 118 -7.24 4.83 -4.64
N VAL A 119 -6.23 3.97 -4.44
CA VAL A 119 -4.97 4.01 -5.20
C VAL A 119 -5.21 3.77 -6.69
N GLN A 120 -6.07 2.82 -7.06
CA GLN A 120 -6.39 2.55 -8.47
C GLN A 120 -7.06 3.78 -9.13
N SER A 121 -7.94 4.46 -8.40
CA SER A 121 -8.57 5.69 -8.89
C SER A 121 -7.57 6.83 -9.06
N GLU A 122 -6.59 6.94 -8.17
CA GLU A 122 -5.50 7.93 -8.25
C GLU A 122 -4.56 7.65 -9.41
N LEU A 123 -4.25 6.38 -9.67
CA LEU A 123 -3.45 5.95 -10.82
C LEU A 123 -4.17 6.31 -12.13
N GLY A 124 -5.48 6.08 -12.21
CA GLY A 124 -6.30 6.48 -13.38
C GLY A 124 -6.40 8.00 -13.57
N ARG A 125 -6.40 8.79 -12.48
CA ARG A 125 -6.34 10.26 -12.57
C ARG A 125 -4.96 10.73 -13.04
N SER A 126 -3.90 10.14 -12.49
CA SER A 126 -2.52 10.45 -12.85
C SER A 126 -2.23 10.11 -14.32
N GLY A 127 -2.72 8.97 -14.81
CA GLY A 127 -2.63 8.59 -16.22
C GLY A 127 -3.29 9.60 -17.16
N ARG A 128 -4.51 10.05 -16.83
CA ARG A 128 -5.19 11.11 -17.61
C ARG A 128 -4.41 12.42 -17.59
N ARG A 129 -3.85 12.82 -16.45
CA ARG A 129 -3.01 14.02 -16.33
C ARG A 129 -1.73 13.92 -17.16
N LEU A 130 -1.14 12.73 -17.24
CA LEU A 130 0.06 12.49 -18.02
C LEU A 130 -0.25 12.59 -19.52
N GLU A 131 -1.40 12.08 -19.97
CA GLU A 131 -1.84 12.21 -21.36
C GLU A 131 -2.16 13.67 -21.72
N THR A 132 -2.81 14.44 -20.83
CA THR A 132 -3.03 15.87 -21.09
C THR A 132 -1.73 16.66 -21.17
N MET A 133 -0.76 16.37 -20.29
CA MET A 133 0.57 16.99 -20.34
C MET A 133 1.33 16.64 -21.63
N LYS A 134 1.24 15.38 -22.08
CA LYS A 134 1.85 14.92 -23.32
C LYS A 134 1.25 15.63 -24.54
N ASN A 135 -0.07 15.78 -24.57
CA ASN A 135 -0.77 16.51 -25.63
C ASN A 135 -0.39 17.99 -25.63
N ALA A 136 -0.36 18.63 -24.45
CA ALA A 136 0.08 20.02 -24.30
C ALA A 136 1.54 20.23 -24.79
N THR A 137 2.43 19.30 -24.47
CA THR A 137 3.83 19.34 -24.93
C THR A 137 3.92 19.21 -26.46
N THR A 138 3.12 18.34 -27.05
CA THR A 138 3.05 18.18 -28.52
C THR A 138 2.53 19.46 -29.18
N GLN A 139 1.48 20.06 -28.62
CA GLN A 139 0.92 21.31 -29.10
C GLN A 139 1.95 22.45 -29.00
N GLN A 140 2.67 22.57 -27.88
CA GLN A 140 3.72 23.58 -27.70
C GLN A 140 4.84 23.43 -28.74
N LYS A 141 5.25 22.19 -29.05
CA LYS A 141 6.23 21.92 -30.12
C LYS A 141 5.73 22.39 -31.49
N GLN A 142 4.46 22.12 -31.81
CA GLN A 142 3.84 22.58 -33.06
C GLN A 142 3.78 24.12 -33.13
N THR A 143 3.39 24.78 -32.05
CA THR A 143 3.37 26.25 -31.98
C THR A 143 4.76 26.85 -32.16
N LEU A 144 5.80 26.27 -31.52
CA LEU A 144 7.18 26.72 -31.68
C LEU A 144 7.69 26.53 -33.13
N SER A 145 7.32 25.43 -33.79
CA SER A 145 7.67 25.24 -35.21
C SER A 145 6.98 26.25 -36.13
N ALA A 146 5.71 26.56 -35.89
CA ALA A 146 4.98 27.57 -36.66
C ALA A 146 5.57 28.97 -36.47
N LEU A 147 5.88 29.33 -35.22
CA LEU A 147 6.50 30.63 -34.90
C LEU A 147 7.89 30.76 -35.55
N ARG A 148 8.69 29.67 -35.56
CA ARG A 148 9.98 29.65 -36.27
C ARG A 148 9.82 29.90 -37.77
N GLN A 149 8.85 29.25 -38.42
CA GLN A 149 8.59 29.48 -39.85
C GLN A 149 8.14 30.93 -40.14
N GLN A 150 7.33 31.50 -39.25
CA GLN A 150 6.90 32.89 -39.37
C GLN A 150 8.08 33.87 -39.23
N VAL A 151 8.95 33.66 -38.24
CA VAL A 151 10.16 34.49 -38.07
C VAL A 151 11.04 34.42 -39.32
N VAL A 152 11.27 33.22 -39.88
CA VAL A 152 12.05 33.05 -41.12
C VAL A 152 11.42 33.82 -42.30
N THR A 153 10.10 33.74 -42.43
CA THR A 153 9.35 34.42 -43.50
C THR A 153 9.43 35.94 -43.36
N GLU A 154 9.31 36.47 -42.14
CA GLU A 154 9.41 37.91 -41.87
C GLU A 154 10.84 38.41 -42.03
N THR A 155 11.86 37.67 -41.61
CA THR A 155 13.26 38.03 -41.92
C THR A 155 13.50 38.10 -43.42
N PHE A 156 12.97 37.16 -44.20
CA PHE A 156 13.08 37.20 -45.65
C PHE A 156 12.36 38.41 -46.28
N ARG A 157 11.19 38.79 -45.75
CA ARG A 157 10.49 40.01 -46.16
C ARG A 157 11.28 41.27 -45.84
N LEU A 158 11.83 41.35 -44.62
CA LEU A 158 12.66 42.47 -44.20
C LEU A 158 13.93 42.60 -45.05
N ASP A 159 14.57 41.48 -45.42
CA ASP A 159 15.73 41.49 -46.32
C ASP A 159 15.36 42.02 -47.70
N GLN A 160 14.21 41.62 -48.25
CA GLN A 160 13.71 42.15 -49.53
C GLN A 160 13.42 43.65 -49.48
N ILE A 161 12.85 44.15 -48.38
CA ILE A 161 12.62 45.59 -48.18
C ILE A 161 13.97 46.31 -48.06
N THR A 162 14.88 45.82 -47.23
CA THR A 162 16.22 46.40 -47.04
C THR A 162 16.99 46.46 -48.37
N ALA A 163 16.88 45.44 -49.22
CA ALA A 163 17.50 45.43 -50.55
C ALA A 163 16.90 46.46 -51.53
N LYS A 164 15.68 46.95 -51.27
CA LYS A 164 14.98 47.95 -52.09
C LYS A 164 15.14 49.38 -51.59
N LEU A 165 15.76 49.61 -50.42
CA LEU A 165 16.08 50.96 -49.95
C LEU A 165 17.46 51.44 -50.46
N PRO A 166 17.59 52.69 -50.95
CA PRO A 166 18.87 53.25 -51.35
C PRO A 166 19.81 53.40 -50.14
N ARG A 167 21.03 52.86 -50.27
CA ARG A 167 22.09 52.91 -49.25
C ARG A 167 22.56 54.35 -49.01
N SER A 168 22.06 54.98 -47.95
CA SER A 168 22.68 56.15 -47.33
C SER A 168 23.62 55.69 -46.20
N ARG A 169 24.92 55.86 -46.42
CA ARG A 169 26.00 55.61 -45.45
C ARG A 169 26.07 56.76 -44.43
N PRO A 170 26.21 56.47 -43.14
CA PRO A 170 27.37 56.98 -42.38
C PRO A 170 27.95 55.86 -41.47
N ALA A 171 29.25 55.55 -41.54
CA ALA A 171 30.31 56.09 -40.67
C ALA A 171 30.11 55.78 -39.15
N SER A 172 30.87 54.78 -38.66
CA SER A 172 31.26 54.59 -37.23
C SER A 172 32.20 55.72 -36.76
N PRO A 173 32.67 55.87 -35.48
CA PRO A 173 32.67 55.01 -34.25
C PRO A 173 32.32 55.86 -32.96
N PRO A 174 32.67 55.61 -31.66
CA PRO A 174 33.51 54.58 -30.97
C PRO A 174 32.98 53.97 -29.62
N GLN A 175 33.67 52.91 -29.15
CA GLN A 175 33.67 52.30 -27.79
C GLN A 175 34.05 53.31 -26.68
N PRO A 176 33.78 53.12 -25.35
CA PRO A 176 34.38 52.06 -24.50
C PRO A 176 33.53 51.65 -23.21
N PRO A 177 34.07 51.20 -22.04
CA PRO A 177 33.94 49.83 -21.49
C PRO A 177 33.32 49.74 -20.05
N ALA A 178 33.41 48.54 -19.41
CA ALA A 178 33.16 48.21 -17.99
C ALA A 178 31.70 47.85 -17.61
N ALA A 179 31.37 46.91 -16.73
CA ALA A 179 32.11 46.02 -15.84
C ALA A 179 31.20 44.79 -15.56
N ALA A 180 31.71 43.57 -15.70
CA ALA A 180 31.07 42.40 -15.11
C ALA A 180 31.81 42.08 -13.81
N THR A 181 31.08 42.22 -12.72
CA THR A 181 31.47 41.95 -11.34
C THR A 181 31.85 40.48 -11.16
N ASP A 182 33.13 40.25 -10.92
CA ASP A 182 33.63 38.98 -10.41
C ASP A 182 33.46 39.01 -8.88
N ASN A 183 32.37 38.44 -8.39
CA ASN A 183 32.20 38.09 -6.97
C ASN A 183 31.76 36.63 -6.91
N ALA A 184 32.74 35.75 -7.12
CA ALA A 184 32.67 34.33 -6.89
C ALA A 184 32.34 34.04 -5.42
N ARG A 185 31.03 33.97 -5.17
CA ARG A 185 30.41 33.38 -3.99
C ARG A 185 30.94 31.95 -3.83
N LYS A 186 31.79 31.72 -2.83
CA LYS A 186 32.14 30.39 -2.32
C LYS A 186 30.88 29.70 -1.81
N SER A 187 30.10 29.11 -2.72
CA SER A 187 29.14 28.06 -2.42
C SER A 187 29.86 26.74 -2.65
N THR A 188 30.32 26.10 -1.58
CA THR A 188 30.77 24.71 -1.60
C THR A 188 29.54 23.81 -1.82
N THR A 189 29.03 23.77 -3.04
CA THR A 189 28.27 22.63 -3.54
C THR A 189 29.29 21.53 -3.77
N ASN A 190 29.37 20.59 -2.84
CA ASN A 190 30.07 19.33 -3.08
C ASN A 190 29.19 18.46 -4.01
N THR A 191 28.97 18.97 -5.22
CA THR A 191 28.63 18.15 -6.38
C THR A 191 29.96 17.60 -6.85
N SER A 192 30.48 16.61 -6.11
CA SER A 192 31.56 15.79 -6.63
C SER A 192 31.01 15.10 -7.88
N ARG A 193 31.59 15.50 -9.01
CA ARG A 193 31.33 15.07 -10.39
C ARG A 193 30.77 13.65 -10.48
N GLY A 194 29.63 13.50 -11.15
CA GLY A 194 29.12 12.21 -11.64
C GLY A 194 28.28 11.36 -10.68
N LEU A 195 28.48 11.46 -9.36
CA LEU A 195 27.88 10.50 -8.42
C LEU A 195 26.52 10.96 -7.87
N THR A 196 25.45 10.27 -8.26
CA THR A 196 24.10 10.44 -7.68
C THR A 196 23.88 9.45 -6.55
N LEU A 197 23.43 9.96 -5.40
CA LEU A 197 23.03 9.13 -4.27
C LEU A 197 21.57 8.69 -4.44
N GLY A 198 21.37 7.39 -4.61
CA GLY A 198 20.08 6.72 -4.70
C GLY A 198 19.82 5.79 -3.51
N PHE A 199 18.56 5.42 -3.33
CA PHE A 199 18.16 4.35 -2.42
C PHE A 199 17.59 3.21 -3.25
N ALA A 200 17.82 1.97 -2.82
CA ALA A 200 17.39 0.77 -3.54
C ALA A 200 15.87 0.76 -3.81
N SER A 201 15.09 1.37 -2.93
CA SER A 201 13.66 1.60 -3.13
C SER A 201 13.13 2.70 -2.21
N VAL A 202 11.89 3.13 -2.49
CA VAL A 202 11.12 4.02 -1.61
C VAL A 202 10.91 3.39 -0.22
N ASP A 203 10.69 2.08 -0.16
CA ASP A 203 10.54 1.33 1.09
C ASP A 203 11.86 1.26 1.88
N ALA A 204 12.99 1.13 1.19
CA ALA A 204 14.32 1.13 1.80
C ALA A 204 14.59 2.44 2.54
N LEU A 205 14.30 3.59 1.90
CA LEU A 205 14.41 4.88 2.55
C LEU A 205 13.50 4.98 3.79
N ARG A 206 12.23 4.55 3.69
CA ARG A 206 11.30 4.55 4.83
C ARG A 206 11.82 3.68 5.99
N GLN A 207 12.41 2.54 5.70
CA GLN A 207 12.98 1.65 6.72
C GLN A 207 14.19 2.27 7.41
N LEU A 208 15.12 2.88 6.64
CA LEU A 208 16.30 3.54 7.19
C LEU A 208 15.95 4.75 8.07
N ILE A 209 14.92 5.52 7.69
CA ILE A 209 14.43 6.62 8.52
C ILE A 209 13.80 6.10 9.82
N ARG A 210 13.00 5.03 9.74
CA ARG A 210 12.39 4.41 10.93
C ARG A 210 13.42 3.83 11.90
N ARG A 211 14.50 3.25 11.36
CA ARG A 211 15.62 2.71 12.15
C ARG A 211 16.51 3.81 12.74
N GLY A 212 16.41 5.04 12.22
CA GLY A 212 17.17 6.20 12.69
C GLY A 212 18.55 6.36 12.05
N ASP A 213 18.89 5.53 11.06
CA ASP A 213 20.18 5.62 10.38
C ASP A 213 20.23 6.75 9.35
N VAL A 214 19.07 7.21 8.94
CA VAL A 214 18.93 8.29 7.97
C VAL A 214 17.97 9.32 8.52
N VAL A 215 18.37 10.59 8.51
CA VAL A 215 17.46 11.70 8.81
C VAL A 215 17.16 12.44 7.53
N PHE A 216 15.88 12.55 7.22
CA PHE A 216 15.39 13.19 6.00
C PHE A 216 15.16 14.69 6.21
N TYR A 217 15.60 15.49 5.24
CA TYR A 217 15.50 16.94 5.23
C TYR A 217 14.89 17.45 3.92
N ALA A 218 14.04 18.45 4.05
CA ALA A 218 13.55 19.27 2.96
C ALA A 218 14.14 20.69 3.09
N ARG A 219 14.49 21.30 1.95
CA ARG A 219 15.03 22.65 1.88
C ARG A 219 14.20 23.48 0.92
N ALA A 220 13.78 24.65 1.38
CA ALA A 220 13.15 25.70 0.58
C ALA A 220 13.87 27.03 0.88
N GLY A 221 14.54 27.60 -0.14
CA GLY A 221 15.43 28.74 0.04
C GLY A 221 16.60 28.44 0.98
N ASN A 222 16.68 29.17 2.09
CA ASN A 222 17.71 29.01 3.13
C ASN A 222 17.22 28.28 4.38
N ALA A 223 15.95 27.90 4.44
CA ALA A 223 15.40 27.19 5.58
C ALA A 223 15.44 25.67 5.36
N PHE A 224 15.63 24.94 6.46
CA PHE A 224 15.63 23.49 6.49
C PHE A 224 14.46 23.00 7.35
N TRP A 225 13.86 21.91 6.93
CA TRP A 225 12.82 21.20 7.65
C TRP A 225 13.25 19.75 7.79
N ARG A 226 13.27 19.28 9.03
CA ARG A 226 13.57 17.90 9.37
C ARG A 226 12.28 17.10 9.43
N LEU A 227 12.26 15.92 8.84
CA LEU A 227 11.19 14.95 9.03
C LEU A 227 11.25 14.42 10.47
N ASN A 228 10.18 14.66 11.24
CA ASN A 228 10.11 14.28 12.65
C ASN A 228 9.34 12.96 12.86
N ARG A 229 8.35 12.68 12.02
CA ARG A 229 7.56 11.44 12.04
C ARG A 229 7.38 10.95 10.61
N VAL A 230 7.42 9.63 10.43
CA VAL A 230 7.23 8.97 9.12
C VAL A 230 5.75 8.72 8.85
N VAL A 231 4.98 8.32 9.87
CA VAL A 231 3.54 8.05 9.77
C VAL A 231 2.82 8.67 10.98
N PRO A 232 1.94 9.69 10.80
CA PRO A 232 1.83 10.50 9.59
C PRO A 232 3.12 11.31 9.37
N ALA A 233 3.47 11.54 8.10
CA ALA A 233 4.63 12.34 7.75
C ALA A 233 4.47 13.78 8.28
N ALA A 234 5.43 14.25 9.08
CA ALA A 234 5.38 15.58 9.68
C ALA A 234 6.76 16.23 9.75
N TYR A 235 6.82 17.51 9.40
CA TYR A 235 8.06 18.30 9.38
C TYR A 235 8.12 19.30 10.52
N ARG A 236 9.34 19.55 10.98
CA ARG A 236 9.66 20.64 11.90
C ARG A 236 10.82 21.46 11.35
N LYS A 237 10.71 22.78 11.41
CA LYS A 237 11.83 23.68 11.05
C LYS A 237 13.06 23.33 11.89
N SER A 238 14.22 23.23 11.23
CA SER A 238 15.49 22.78 11.81
C SER A 238 16.61 23.72 11.38
N PRO A 239 17.67 23.89 12.18
CA PRO A 239 18.92 24.44 11.69
C PRO A 239 19.49 23.58 10.54
N PRO A 240 20.35 24.15 9.69
CA PRO A 240 21.03 23.43 8.62
C PRO A 240 21.87 22.28 9.20
N PRO A 241 21.81 21.08 8.60
CA PRO A 241 22.61 19.95 9.07
C PRO A 241 24.10 20.15 8.73
N ARG A 242 24.98 19.51 9.53
CA ARG A 242 26.44 19.55 9.30
C ARG A 242 26.87 18.84 8.00
N ALA A 243 26.10 17.84 7.57
CA ALA A 243 26.29 17.13 6.32
C ALA A 243 24.93 17.02 5.62
N TYR A 244 24.88 17.32 4.33
CA TYR A 244 23.65 17.28 3.54
C TYR A 244 23.96 16.63 2.20
N TYR A 245 23.42 15.44 1.99
CA TYR A 245 23.52 14.74 0.71
C TYR A 245 22.22 14.98 -0.05
N GLU A 246 22.32 15.73 -1.16
CA GLU A 246 21.16 16.03 -2.01
C GLU A 246 20.72 14.77 -2.76
N MET A 247 19.41 14.53 -2.77
CA MET A 247 18.79 13.36 -3.39
C MET A 247 18.10 13.74 -4.70
N VAL A 248 18.11 12.81 -5.65
CA VAL A 248 17.29 12.94 -6.87
C VAL A 248 15.81 12.73 -6.52
N GLY A 249 14.95 13.63 -7.00
CA GLY A 249 13.53 13.70 -6.61
C GLY A 249 12.69 12.44 -6.88
N VAL A 250 13.15 11.54 -7.74
CA VAL A 250 12.43 10.31 -8.13
C VAL A 250 12.31 9.28 -7.01
N THR A 251 13.20 9.30 -6.01
CA THR A 251 13.23 8.32 -4.91
C THR A 251 12.48 8.78 -3.65
N ILE A 252 11.79 9.91 -3.73
CA ILE A 252 11.16 10.54 -2.57
C ILE A 252 9.71 10.05 -2.43
N PRO A 253 9.31 9.52 -1.26
CA PRO A 253 7.93 9.13 -1.02
C PRO A 253 6.97 10.32 -1.20
N PRO A 254 5.87 10.17 -1.96
CA PRO A 254 4.94 11.27 -2.27
C PRO A 254 4.27 11.84 -1.01
N GLU A 255 4.10 11.04 0.04
CA GLU A 255 3.58 11.48 1.34
C GLU A 255 4.49 12.48 2.04
N PHE A 256 5.81 12.39 1.84
CA PHE A 256 6.79 13.33 2.38
C PHE A 256 6.72 14.66 1.66
N VAL A 257 6.52 14.63 0.34
CA VAL A 257 6.34 15.84 -0.47
C VAL A 257 5.05 16.55 -0.07
N THR A 258 3.95 15.79 0.04
CA THR A 258 2.63 16.31 0.44
C THR A 258 2.66 16.92 1.84
N ALA A 259 3.28 16.24 2.81
CA ALA A 259 3.41 16.76 4.17
C ALA A 259 4.26 18.04 4.23
N PHE A 260 5.28 18.15 3.38
CA PHE A 260 6.11 19.36 3.31
C PHE A 260 5.34 20.55 2.74
N HIS A 261 4.57 20.35 1.66
CA HIS A 261 3.71 21.38 1.08
C HIS A 261 2.64 21.91 2.03
N LYS A 262 2.23 21.13 3.05
CA LYS A 262 1.33 21.62 4.10
C LYS A 262 2.01 22.61 5.04
N VAL A 263 3.33 22.52 5.20
CA VAL A 263 4.10 23.31 6.18
C VAL A 263 4.75 24.53 5.54
N VAL A 264 5.03 24.48 4.23
CA VAL A 264 5.58 25.60 3.47
C VAL A 264 4.48 26.17 2.58
N ALA A 265 4.20 27.48 2.70
CA ALA A 265 3.21 28.15 1.88
C ALA A 265 3.38 27.78 0.39
N SER A 266 2.32 27.23 -0.21
CA SER A 266 2.25 26.73 -1.58
C SER A 266 2.76 27.77 -2.57
N GLY A 267 4.03 27.67 -2.98
CA GLY A 267 4.63 28.65 -3.90
C GLY A 267 6.16 28.61 -4.01
N ALA A 268 6.87 27.93 -3.11
CA ALA A 268 8.32 27.76 -3.23
C ALA A 268 8.67 26.74 -4.32
N SER A 269 8.86 27.21 -5.56
CA SER A 269 9.56 26.46 -6.60
C SER A 269 11.06 26.37 -6.25
N GLY A 270 11.68 25.21 -6.44
CA GLY A 270 13.09 24.97 -6.10
C GLY A 270 13.33 24.22 -4.78
N ASN A 271 12.37 23.42 -4.32
CA ASN A 271 12.57 22.56 -3.16
C ASN A 271 13.64 21.50 -3.44
N ARG A 272 14.64 21.43 -2.57
CA ARG A 272 15.69 20.41 -2.60
C ARG A 272 15.51 19.45 -1.45
N TRP A 273 15.88 18.20 -1.68
CA TRP A 273 15.68 17.12 -0.74
C TRP A 273 17.01 16.48 -0.45
N GLY A 274 17.21 16.08 0.79
CA GLY A 274 18.46 15.43 1.14
C GLY A 274 18.39 14.75 2.47
N VAL A 275 19.46 14.03 2.75
CA VAL A 275 19.58 13.19 3.94
C VAL A 275 20.87 13.47 4.68
N THR A 276 20.84 13.26 5.99
CA THR A 276 22.05 13.00 6.77
C THR A 276 22.15 11.50 7.00
N LEU A 277 23.32 10.93 6.76
CA LEU A 277 23.60 9.51 6.94
C LEU A 277 24.25 9.27 8.31
N ALA A 278 23.96 8.13 8.92
CA ALA A 278 24.65 7.68 10.13
C ALA A 278 26.16 7.49 9.89
N PRO A 279 27.00 7.61 10.92
CA PRO A 279 28.47 7.49 10.78
C PRO A 279 28.94 6.16 10.18
N ALA A 280 28.18 5.08 10.37
CA ALA A 280 28.47 3.78 9.78
C ALA A 280 28.33 3.81 8.25
N ILE A 281 27.18 4.30 7.76
CA ILE A 281 26.89 4.44 6.32
C ILE A 281 27.86 5.42 5.68
N LYS A 282 28.16 6.53 6.37
CA LYS A 282 29.12 7.53 5.88
C LYS A 282 30.51 6.94 5.64
N ARG A 283 31.03 6.12 6.56
CA ARG A 283 32.35 5.47 6.39
C ARG A 283 32.38 4.53 5.18
N GLN A 284 31.29 3.80 4.94
CA GLN A 284 31.16 2.95 3.75
C GLN A 284 31.11 3.79 2.47
N LEU A 285 30.35 4.88 2.49
CA LEU A 285 30.26 5.82 1.37
C LEU A 285 31.63 6.46 1.06
N ASP A 286 32.36 6.93 2.07
CA ASP A 286 33.68 7.53 1.92
C ASP A 286 34.69 6.51 1.34
N SER A 287 34.59 5.23 1.72
CA SER A 287 35.42 4.16 1.15
C SER A 287 35.13 3.89 -0.33
N ILE A 288 33.87 3.98 -0.75
CA ILE A 288 33.46 3.78 -2.14
C ILE A 288 33.83 5.01 -2.98
N LEU A 289 33.63 6.21 -2.44
CA LEU A 289 34.03 7.47 -3.08
C LEU A 289 35.55 7.59 -3.27
N ALA A 290 36.35 6.94 -2.42
CA ALA A 290 37.79 6.87 -2.61
C ALA A 290 38.20 5.97 -3.79
N GLN A 291 37.32 5.07 -4.25
CA GLN A 291 37.61 4.06 -5.28
C GLN A 291 36.88 4.31 -6.61
N ALA A 292 35.74 5.01 -6.59
CA ALA A 292 34.91 5.24 -7.77
C ALA A 292 34.85 6.72 -8.15
N THR A 293 35.13 7.02 -9.43
CA THR A 293 35.16 8.39 -9.97
C THR A 293 33.82 8.83 -10.57
N ASP A 294 32.92 7.90 -10.89
CA ASP A 294 31.61 8.16 -11.52
C ASP A 294 30.62 7.01 -11.27
N GLY A 295 29.30 7.29 -11.31
CA GLY A 295 28.22 6.31 -11.25
C GLY A 295 27.18 6.48 -10.12
N GLU A 296 26.13 5.65 -10.13
CA GLU A 296 25.07 5.70 -9.12
C GLU A 296 25.43 4.88 -7.87
N ILE A 297 25.41 5.52 -6.70
CA ILE A 297 25.59 4.84 -5.42
C ILE A 297 24.22 4.54 -4.84
N VAL A 298 23.95 3.26 -4.56
CA VAL A 298 22.66 2.80 -4.06
C VAL A 298 22.79 2.34 -2.61
N ILE A 299 22.01 2.96 -1.72
CA ILE A 299 21.88 2.53 -0.32
C ILE A 299 20.71 1.55 -0.19
N ARG A 300 20.98 0.34 0.31
CA ARG A 300 19.97 -0.70 0.55
C ARG A 300 19.23 -0.49 1.87
N ALA A 301 18.10 -1.20 2.05
CA ALA A 301 17.23 -1.07 3.23
C ALA A 301 17.92 -1.48 4.55
N ASP A 302 18.98 -2.28 4.46
CA ASP A 302 19.82 -2.71 5.59
C ASP A 302 20.92 -1.69 5.93
N GLY A 303 21.09 -0.63 5.14
CA GLY A 303 22.10 0.40 5.31
C GLY A 303 23.42 0.11 4.60
N GLN A 304 23.53 -0.99 3.85
CA GLN A 304 24.71 -1.25 3.03
C GLN A 304 24.73 -0.34 1.81
N VAL A 305 25.92 0.22 1.54
CA VAL A 305 26.19 1.04 0.36
C VAL A 305 26.77 0.15 -0.73
N GLN A 306 26.11 0.11 -1.88
CA GLN A 306 26.59 -0.65 -3.04
C GLN A 306 27.32 0.30 -4.01
N ALA A 307 28.52 -0.11 -4.45
CA ALA A 307 29.31 0.61 -5.43
C ALA A 307 28.59 0.71 -6.79
N PRO A 308 28.88 1.76 -7.59
CA PRO A 308 28.30 1.89 -8.92
C PRO A 308 28.65 0.66 -9.76
N HIS A 309 27.63 0.06 -10.40
CA HIS A 309 27.83 -1.03 -11.33
C HIS A 309 28.74 -0.52 -12.47
N SER A 310 29.97 -1.02 -12.51
CA SER A 310 30.83 -0.84 -13.67
C SER A 310 30.17 -1.64 -14.79
N SER A 311 29.49 -0.97 -15.72
CA SER A 311 29.11 -1.57 -16.99
C SER A 311 30.40 -1.87 -17.77
N GLY A 312 31.05 -2.98 -17.42
CA GLY A 312 32.07 -3.60 -18.22
C GLY A 312 31.41 -4.12 -19.49
N VAL A 313 31.39 -3.28 -20.52
CA VAL A 313 31.32 -3.76 -21.89
C VAL A 313 32.60 -4.58 -22.09
N GLN A 314 32.48 -5.91 -21.99
CA GLN A 314 33.48 -6.81 -22.55
C GLN A 314 33.43 -6.60 -24.06
N PHE A 315 34.51 -6.05 -24.61
CA PHE A 315 34.81 -6.11 -26.03
C PHE A 315 35.35 -7.50 -26.39
#